data_AF-A0AAV7FC84-F1
#
_entry.id   AF-A0AAV7FC84-F1
#
_cell.length_a   1.000
_cell.length_b   1.000
_cell.length_c   1.000
_cell.angle_alpha   90.00
_cell.angle_beta   90.00
_cell.angle_gamma   90.00
#
_symmetry.space_group_name_H-M   'P 1'
#
loop_
_entity.id
_entity.type
_entity.pdbx_description
1 polymer ?
#
loop_
_entity_poly.entity_id
_entity_poly.type
_entity_poly.pdbx_seq_one_letter_code
_entity_poly.pdbx_strand_id
1 'polypeptide(L)'
;MIDWAEVFKREMTEAEATEFGSFNMSLLKFYQCTNVEDELVWSLFPNGSYMVASAYTHLLGNPGGSSQAKLAWKMEAPPKVKMFIWSVAHNRILTRENLVQRGIPLPSLLCPLCEDKQESVDHLLLQCTMAWHIWSWFIDLFGTHWCT
;
A
#
# COMPACT_ATOMS: atom_id res chain seq x y z
N MET A 1 -33.07 15.66 -13.40
CA MET A 1 -32.64 16.86 -14.15
C MET A 1 -32.86 18.05 -13.24
N ILE A 2 -31.79 18.55 -12.61
CA ILE A 2 -31.88 19.77 -11.80
C ILE A 2 -32.01 20.90 -12.81
N ASP A 3 -33.20 21.50 -12.86
CA ASP A 3 -33.43 22.73 -13.61
C ASP A 3 -32.67 23.84 -12.89
N TRP A 4 -31.43 24.07 -13.32
CA TRP A 4 -30.69 25.28 -13.00
C TRP A 4 -31.30 26.45 -13.78
N ALA A 5 -32.61 26.67 -13.61
CA ALA A 5 -33.16 27.98 -13.83
C ALA A 5 -32.20 28.94 -13.10
N GLU A 6 -31.67 29.92 -13.81
CA GLU A 6 -30.66 30.87 -13.35
C GLU A 6 -31.24 31.75 -12.23
N VAL A 7 -31.57 31.14 -11.10
CA VAL A 7 -32.22 31.77 -9.97
C VAL A 7 -31.10 32.35 -9.13
N PHE A 8 -30.58 33.48 -9.62
CA PHE A 8 -29.79 34.36 -8.78
C PHE A 8 -30.67 34.82 -7.62
N LYS A 9 -30.12 34.81 -6.40
CA LYS A 9 -30.86 35.18 -5.18
C LYS A 9 -31.41 36.62 -5.21
N ARG A 10 -30.91 37.45 -6.12
CA ARG A 10 -31.36 38.82 -6.41
C ARG A 10 -31.11 39.15 -7.88
N GLU A 11 -31.78 40.18 -8.38
CA GLU A 11 -31.48 40.73 -9.70
C GLU A 11 -30.04 41.26 -9.76
N MET A 12 -29.40 41.02 -10.91
CA MET A 12 -28.05 41.49 -11.19
C MET A 12 -28.11 42.98 -11.56
N THR A 13 -27.14 43.73 -11.09
CA THR A 13 -26.92 45.09 -11.60
C THR A 13 -26.37 45.04 -13.02
N GLU A 14 -26.47 46.14 -13.77
CA GLU A 14 -26.00 46.23 -15.15
C GLU A 14 -24.49 45.92 -15.28
N ALA A 15 -23.69 46.34 -14.30
CA ALA A 15 -22.27 46.03 -14.23
C ALA A 15 -22.03 44.52 -14.04
N GLU A 16 -22.77 43.87 -13.13
CA GLU A 16 -22.65 42.43 -12.86
C GLU A 16 -23.12 41.60 -14.06
N ALA A 17 -24.18 42.02 -14.76
CA ALA A 17 -24.66 41.35 -15.96
C ALA A 17 -23.61 41.41 -17.09
N THR A 18 -22.92 42.54 -17.23
CA THR A 18 -21.84 42.71 -18.20
C THR A 18 -20.65 41.80 -17.88
N GLU A 19 -20.24 41.76 -16.61
CA GLU A 19 -19.16 40.88 -16.13
C GLU A 19 -19.51 39.40 -16.34
N PHE A 20 -20.73 38.99 -15.95
CA PHE A 20 -21.20 37.62 -16.13
C PHE A 20 -21.26 37.22 -17.61
N GLY A 21 -21.75 38.11 -18.49
CA GLY A 21 -21.74 37.89 -19.92
C GLY A 21 -20.32 37.67 -20.47
N SER A 22 -19.35 38.48 -20.02
CA SER A 22 -17.95 38.34 -20.41
C SER A 22 -17.32 37.02 -19.92
N PHE A 23 -17.67 36.60 -18.70
CA PHE A 23 -17.24 35.34 -18.10
C PHE A 23 -17.84 34.15 -18.83
N ASN A 24 -19.15 34.16 -19.09
CA ASN A 24 -19.86 33.10 -19.80
C ASN A 24 -19.31 32.93 -21.23
N MET A 25 -19.06 34.05 -21.92
CA MET A 25 -18.43 34.03 -23.25
C MET A 25 -17.02 33.42 -23.22
N SER A 26 -16.26 33.68 -22.15
CA SER A 26 -14.93 33.11 -21.95
C SER A 26 -15.00 31.62 -21.63
N LEU A 27 -15.96 31.17 -20.81
CA LEU A 27 -16.17 29.76 -20.50
C LEU A 27 -16.58 28.95 -21.73
N LEU A 28 -17.58 29.42 -22.47
CA LEU A 28 -18.11 28.73 -23.66
C LEU A 28 -17.11 28.70 -24.83
N LYS A 29 -16.07 29.56 -24.80
CA LYS A 29 -14.95 29.49 -25.75
C LYS A 29 -14.11 28.21 -25.56
N PHE A 30 -13.98 27.73 -24.34
CA PHE A 30 -13.15 26.56 -24.02
C PHE A 30 -13.97 25.27 -23.84
N TYR A 31 -15.23 25.40 -23.43
CA TYR A 31 -16.11 24.26 -23.18
C TYR A 31 -17.38 24.37 -24.03
N GLN A 32 -17.52 23.47 -24.99
CA GLN A 32 -18.79 23.27 -25.68
C GLN A 32 -19.67 22.37 -24.80
N CYS A 33 -20.63 22.98 -24.11
CA CYS A 33 -21.66 22.22 -23.42
C CYS A 33 -22.46 21.46 -24.48
N THR A 34 -22.36 20.13 -24.46
CA THR A 34 -23.21 19.27 -25.29
C THR A 34 -24.45 18.90 -24.49
N ASN A 35 -25.55 18.54 -25.17
CA ASN A 35 -26.75 18.02 -24.50
C ASN A 35 -26.58 16.58 -24.00
N VAL A 36 -25.35 16.15 -23.74
CA VAL A 36 -25.02 14.83 -23.22
C VAL A 36 -24.97 14.94 -21.69
N GLU A 37 -25.49 13.93 -20.99
CA GLU A 37 -25.39 13.88 -19.53
C GLU A 37 -23.92 13.73 -19.11
N ASP A 38 -23.53 14.41 -18.03
CA ASP A 38 -22.18 14.31 -17.49
C ASP A 38 -21.90 12.88 -16.98
N GLU A 39 -20.76 12.32 -17.38
CA GLU A 39 -20.31 11.01 -16.92
C GLU A 39 -19.08 11.13 -16.01
N LEU A 40 -19.03 10.27 -14.98
CA LEU A 40 -17.84 10.13 -14.14
C LEU A 40 -16.76 9.36 -14.92
N VAL A 41 -15.73 10.08 -15.38
CA VAL A 41 -14.61 9.51 -16.12
C VAL A 41 -13.39 9.34 -15.22
N TRP A 42 -12.86 8.12 -15.17
CA TRP A 42 -11.62 7.81 -14.47
C TRP A 42 -10.40 8.24 -15.31
N SER A 43 -9.69 9.27 -14.86
CA SER A 43 -8.58 9.88 -15.62
C SER A 43 -7.32 9.02 -15.75
N LEU A 44 -7.19 7.97 -14.92
CA LEU A 44 -5.99 7.12 -14.90
C LEU A 44 -6.04 5.98 -15.92
N PHE A 45 -7.16 5.79 -16.61
CA PHE A 45 -7.31 4.75 -17.61
C PHE A 45 -7.82 5.34 -18.93
N PRO A 46 -7.20 5.04 -20.10
CA PRO A 46 -7.53 5.70 -21.36
C PRO A 46 -8.98 5.57 -21.83
N ASN A 47 -9.71 4.54 -21.35
CA ASN A 47 -11.11 4.31 -21.70
C ASN A 47 -12.10 4.97 -20.71
N GLY A 48 -11.62 5.74 -19.74
CA GLY A 48 -12.45 6.40 -18.74
C GLY A 48 -13.09 5.49 -17.68
N SER A 49 -12.88 4.17 -17.75
CA SER A 49 -13.47 3.21 -16.83
C SER A 49 -12.70 3.13 -15.51
N TYR A 50 -13.44 3.01 -14.42
CA TYR A 50 -12.87 2.73 -13.11
C TYR A 50 -12.49 1.25 -12.99
N MET A 51 -11.23 0.99 -12.63
CA MET A 51 -10.76 -0.33 -12.23
C MET A 51 -10.03 -0.24 -10.90
N VAL A 52 -10.40 -1.11 -9.95
CA VAL A 52 -9.72 -1.20 -8.65
C VAL A 52 -8.21 -1.41 -8.82
N ALA A 53 -7.81 -2.21 -9.82
CA ALA A 53 -6.40 -2.45 -10.11
C ALA A 53 -5.63 -1.18 -10.53
N SER A 54 -6.22 -0.33 -11.37
CA SER A 54 -5.57 0.92 -11.82
C SER A 54 -5.49 1.94 -10.68
N ALA A 55 -6.55 2.05 -9.87
CA ALA A 55 -6.56 2.87 -8.67
C ALA A 55 -5.50 2.41 -7.66
N TYR A 56 -5.43 1.11 -7.37
CA TYR A 56 -4.49 0.54 -6.42
C TYR A 56 -3.03 0.72 -6.87
N THR A 57 -2.76 0.52 -8.17
CA THR A 57 -1.42 0.74 -8.75
C THR A 57 -1.03 2.22 -8.67
N HIS A 58 -1.94 3.14 -8.98
CA HIS A 58 -1.65 4.56 -8.88
C HIS A 58 -1.40 5.02 -7.43
N LEU A 59 -2.17 4.50 -6.46
CA LEU A 59 -2.03 4.87 -5.06
C LEU A 59 -0.76 4.30 -4.41
N LEU A 60 -0.34 3.10 -4.80
CA LEU A 60 0.72 2.35 -4.13
C LEU A 60 1.96 2.12 -5.00
N GLY A 61 1.98 2.64 -6.22
CA GLY A 61 3.07 2.51 -7.19
C GLY A 61 3.14 1.11 -7.79
N ASN A 62 4.15 0.33 -7.44
CA ASN A 62 4.30 -1.05 -7.90
C ASN A 62 3.65 -2.00 -6.87
N PRO A 63 2.39 -2.43 -7.07
CA PRO A 63 1.70 -3.33 -6.13
C PRO A 63 2.26 -4.75 -6.17
N GLY A 64 3.16 -5.05 -7.11
CA GLY A 64 3.95 -6.26 -7.09
C GLY A 64 4.88 -6.19 -5.89
N GLY A 65 4.38 -6.65 -4.73
CA GLY A 65 5.13 -6.73 -3.48
C GLY A 65 6.54 -7.29 -3.71
N SER A 66 7.45 -7.04 -2.76
CA SER A 66 8.87 -7.37 -2.90
C SER A 66 9.07 -8.76 -3.53
N SER A 67 10.09 -8.92 -4.37
CA SER A 67 10.39 -10.20 -5.02
C SER A 67 10.39 -11.36 -4.02
N GLN A 68 10.84 -11.10 -2.79
CA GLN A 68 10.83 -12.01 -1.65
C GLN A 68 9.41 -12.39 -1.20
N ALA A 69 8.48 -11.43 -1.12
CA ALA A 69 7.09 -11.70 -0.75
C ALA A 69 6.33 -12.56 -1.76
N LYS A 70 6.69 -12.47 -3.05
CA LYS A 70 6.09 -13.32 -4.10
C LYS A 70 6.51 -14.79 -3.94
N LEU A 71 7.70 -15.06 -3.40
CA LEU A 71 8.16 -16.44 -3.16
C LEU A 71 7.29 -17.16 -2.14
N ALA A 72 6.81 -16.45 -1.11
CA ALA A 72 5.93 -17.00 -0.08
C ALA A 72 4.64 -17.62 -0.67
N TRP A 73 4.13 -17.08 -1.77
CA TRP A 73 2.92 -17.59 -2.41
C TRP A 73 3.18 -18.74 -3.39
N LYS A 74 4.36 -18.74 -4.01
CA LYS A 74 4.78 -19.78 -4.98
C LYS A 74 5.17 -21.11 -4.33
N MET A 75 5.62 -21.09 -3.08
CA MET A 75 6.02 -22.32 -2.39
C MET A 75 4.85 -23.30 -2.21
N GLU A 76 5.13 -24.60 -2.21
CA GLU A 76 4.17 -25.62 -1.82
C GLU A 76 4.23 -25.82 -0.29
N ALA A 77 3.45 -25.00 0.44
CA ALA A 77 3.37 -25.09 1.89
C ALA A 77 1.96 -24.76 2.39
N PRO A 78 1.59 -25.20 3.61
CA PRO A 78 0.32 -24.82 4.21
C PRO A 78 0.13 -23.29 4.28
N PRO A 79 -1.11 -22.77 4.15
CA PRO A 79 -1.37 -21.33 4.17
C PRO A 79 -0.75 -20.58 5.37
N LYS A 80 -0.72 -21.22 6.55
CA LYS A 80 -0.10 -20.63 7.75
C LYS A 80 1.40 -20.35 7.56
N VAL A 81 2.13 -21.25 6.89
CA VAL A 81 3.56 -21.10 6.62
C VAL A 81 3.79 -20.00 5.59
N LYS A 82 2.97 -19.96 4.53
CA LYS A 82 3.02 -18.88 3.53
C LYS A 82 2.81 -17.50 4.15
N MET A 83 1.80 -17.38 5.03
CA MET A 83 1.51 -16.14 5.75
C MET A 83 2.66 -15.73 6.67
N PHE A 84 3.28 -16.69 7.35
CA PHE A 84 4.44 -16.42 8.20
C PHE A 84 5.62 -15.88 7.37
N ILE A 85 6.01 -16.57 6.28
CA ILE A 85 7.12 -16.16 5.42
C ILE A 85 6.84 -14.82 4.75
N TRP A 86 5.60 -14.58 4.31
CA TRP A 86 5.18 -13.28 3.78
C TRP A 86 5.35 -12.17 4.84
N SER A 87 5.01 -12.45 6.10
CA SER A 87 5.19 -11.51 7.21
C SER A 87 6.67 -11.25 7.50
N VAL A 88 7.51 -12.28 7.44
CA VAL A 88 8.97 -12.18 7.58
C VAL A 88 9.55 -11.30 6.47
N ALA A 89 9.17 -11.54 5.21
CA ALA A 89 9.66 -10.78 4.05
C ALA A 89 9.31 -9.29 4.08
N HIS A 90 8.30 -8.89 4.87
CA HIS A 90 7.91 -7.50 5.07
C HIS A 90 8.38 -6.92 6.40
N ASN A 91 9.23 -7.64 7.16
CA ASN A 91 9.64 -7.27 8.51
C ASN A 91 8.44 -6.97 9.44
N ARG A 92 7.44 -7.85 9.44
CA ARG A 92 6.17 -7.65 10.19
C ARG A 92 5.92 -8.59 11.36
N ILE A 93 6.83 -9.53 11.62
CA ILE A 93 6.71 -10.43 12.79
C ILE A 93 7.02 -9.69 14.10
N LEU A 94 6.58 -10.24 15.24
CA LEU A 94 6.62 -9.61 16.55
C LEU A 94 7.99 -9.69 17.24
N THR A 95 9.05 -9.20 16.59
CA THR A 95 10.35 -9.01 17.24
C THR A 95 10.31 -7.79 18.16
N ARG A 96 11.18 -7.73 19.17
CA ARG A 96 11.31 -6.59 20.07
C ARG A 96 11.60 -5.29 19.32
N GLU A 97 12.44 -5.35 18.28
CA GLU A 97 12.65 -4.22 17.38
C GLU A 97 11.32 -3.72 16.76
N ASN A 98 10.53 -4.62 16.18
CA ASN A 98 9.25 -4.26 15.55
C ASN A 98 8.19 -3.81 16.57
N LEU A 99 8.22 -4.34 17.79
CA LEU A 99 7.34 -3.91 18.88
C LEU A 99 7.65 -2.47 19.30
N VAL A 100 8.93 -2.12 19.47
CA VAL A 100 9.34 -0.74 19.80
C VAL A 100 9.00 0.22 18.66
N GLN A 101 9.19 -0.17 17.40
CA GLN A 101 8.76 0.64 16.25
C GLN A 101 7.24 0.90 16.22
N ARG A 102 6.44 0.01 16.82
CA ARG A 102 4.99 0.17 16.99
C ARG A 102 4.61 0.98 18.24
N GLY A 103 5.58 1.53 18.95
CA GLY A 103 5.35 2.32 20.16
C GLY A 103 5.06 1.49 21.41
N ILE A 104 5.34 0.18 21.39
CA ILE A 104 5.22 -0.67 22.58
C ILE A 104 6.53 -0.58 23.36
N PRO A 105 6.56 0.02 24.56
CA PRO A 105 7.77 0.15 25.35
C PRO A 105 8.20 -1.22 25.88
N LEU A 106 9.48 -1.53 25.75
CA LEU A 106 10.07 -2.77 26.24
C LEU A 106 11.27 -2.46 27.13
N PRO A 107 11.50 -3.26 28.19
CA PRO A 107 12.60 -3.03 29.13
C PRO A 107 13.98 -3.31 28.52
N SER A 108 14.05 -4.11 27.45
CA SER A 108 15.29 -4.43 26.75
C SER A 108 14.99 -4.82 25.30
N LEU A 109 15.90 -4.47 24.39
CA LEU A 109 15.87 -4.87 22.98
C LEU A 109 16.59 -6.21 22.71
N LEU A 110 17.27 -6.77 23.71
CA LEU A 110 18.04 -8.01 23.56
C LEU A 110 17.12 -9.19 23.22
N CYS A 111 17.61 -10.09 22.38
CA CYS A 111 16.92 -11.32 22.02
C CYS A 111 16.68 -12.17 23.26
N PRO A 112 15.43 -12.63 23.50
CA PRO A 112 15.10 -13.45 24.65
C PRO A 112 15.72 -14.86 24.59
N LEU A 113 16.25 -15.28 23.44
CA LEU A 113 16.81 -16.62 23.25
C LEU A 113 18.32 -16.67 23.55
N CYS A 114 19.08 -15.67 23.10
CA CYS A 114 20.53 -15.64 23.27
C CYS A 114 21.02 -14.57 24.25
N GLU A 115 20.18 -13.57 24.56
CA GLU A 115 20.48 -12.43 25.44
C GLU A 115 21.72 -11.59 25.05
N ASP A 116 22.28 -11.80 23.85
CA ASP A 116 23.55 -11.19 23.41
C ASP A 116 23.35 -10.02 22.43
N LYS A 117 22.44 -10.17 21.47
CA LYS A 117 22.19 -9.17 20.42
C LYS A 117 20.75 -8.69 20.42
N GLN A 118 20.51 -7.51 19.85
CA GLN A 118 19.16 -6.99 19.64
C GLN A 118 18.31 -7.95 18.79
N GLU A 119 17.05 -8.14 19.17
CA GLU A 119 16.12 -8.98 18.43
C GLU A 119 15.58 -8.27 17.19
N SER A 120 16.21 -8.54 16.05
CA SER A 120 15.66 -8.30 14.71
C SER A 120 15.11 -9.59 14.10
N VAL A 121 14.44 -9.47 12.95
CA VAL A 121 13.90 -10.65 12.22
C VAL A 121 15.03 -11.58 11.76
N ASP A 122 16.09 -11.02 11.18
CA ASP A 122 17.25 -11.78 10.73
C ASP A 122 17.97 -12.43 11.91
N HIS A 123 18.10 -11.71 13.03
CA HIS A 123 18.70 -12.27 14.22
C HIS A 123 17.87 -13.44 14.76
N LEU A 124 16.58 -13.23 15.01
CA LEU A 124 15.71 -14.24 15.58
C LEU A 124 15.65 -15.52 14.75
N LEU A 125 15.63 -15.40 13.41
CA LEU A 125 15.42 -16.54 12.53
C LEU A 125 16.71 -17.21 12.05
N LEU A 126 17.82 -16.48 11.92
CA LEU A 126 19.03 -17.00 11.26
C LEU A 126 20.32 -16.78 12.05
N GLN A 127 20.51 -15.62 12.68
CA GLN A 127 21.81 -15.28 13.30
C GLN A 127 21.89 -15.56 14.80
N CYS A 128 20.76 -15.84 15.45
CA CYS A 128 20.70 -16.20 16.86
C CYS A 128 21.39 -17.56 17.05
N THR A 129 22.25 -17.67 18.08
CA THR A 129 22.96 -18.91 18.40
C THR A 129 22.01 -20.08 18.65
N MET A 130 20.88 -19.82 19.32
CA MET A 130 19.84 -20.84 19.54
C MET A 130 19.14 -21.23 18.24
N ALA A 131 18.81 -20.26 17.38
CA ALA A 131 18.23 -20.55 16.07
C ALA A 131 19.20 -21.37 15.21
N TRP A 132 20.49 -21.03 15.23
CA TRP A 132 21.53 -21.75 14.50
C TRP A 132 21.64 -23.21 14.95
N HIS A 133 21.58 -23.50 16.25
CA HIS A 133 21.57 -24.88 16.75
C HIS A 133 20.34 -25.66 16.27
N ILE A 134 19.15 -25.05 16.32
CA ILE A 134 17.90 -25.68 15.86
C ILE A 134 17.99 -26.01 14.37
N TRP A 135 18.44 -25.05 13.56
CA TRP A 135 18.59 -25.25 12.12
C TRP A 135 19.66 -26.27 11.78
N SER A 136 20.81 -26.25 12.46
CA SER A 136 21.87 -27.24 12.25
C SER A 136 21.37 -28.65 12.55
N TRP A 137 20.72 -28.84 13.71
CA TRP A 137 20.08 -30.11 14.04
C TRP A 137 19.06 -30.55 12.99
N PHE A 138 18.21 -29.64 12.52
CA PHE A 138 17.22 -29.94 11.48
C PHE A 138 17.88 -30.31 10.15
N ILE A 139 18.90 -29.57 9.70
CA ILE A 139 19.63 -29.79 8.45
C ILE A 139 20.40 -31.12 8.48
N ASP A 140 20.99 -31.46 9.62
CA ASP A 140 21.69 -32.73 9.84
C ASP A 140 20.74 -33.92 9.71
N LEU A 141 19.48 -33.80 10.15
CA LEU A 141 18.46 -34.85 9.97
C LEU A 141 18.21 -35.17 8.48
N PHE A 142 18.44 -34.22 7.58
CA PHE A 142 18.29 -34.43 6.13
C PHE A 142 19.63 -34.75 5.43
N GLY A 143 20.72 -34.96 6.19
CA GLY A 143 22.04 -35.30 5.66
C GLY A 143 22.66 -34.17 4.83
N THR A 144 22.27 -32.94 5.11
CA THR A 144 22.77 -31.74 4.46
C THR A 144 23.68 -30.96 5.39
N HIS A 145 24.45 -29.99 4.88
CA HIS A 145 25.28 -29.10 5.68
C HIS A 145 25.03 -27.66 5.26
N TRP A 146 25.34 -26.71 6.13
CA TRP A 146 25.33 -25.30 5.78
C TRP A 146 26.32 -25.05 4.64
N CYS A 147 25.87 -24.38 3.59
CA CYS A 147 26.79 -23.74 2.65
C CYS A 147 27.39 -22.53 3.37
N THR A 148 28.60 -22.70 3.91
CA THR A 148 29.46 -21.62 4.43
C THR A 148 30.03 -20.79 3.30
#